data_AF-Q48J38-F1
#
_entry.id   AF-Q48J38-F1
#
_cell.length_a   1.000
_cell.length_b   1.000
_cell.length_c   1.000
_cell.angle_alpha   90.00
_cell.angle_beta   90.00
_cell.angle_gamma   90.00
#
_symmetry.space_group_name_H-M   'P 1'
#
loop_
_entity.id
_entity.type
_entity.pdbx_description
1 polymer ?
#
loop_
_entity_poly.entity_id
_entity_poly.type
_entity_poly.pdbx_seq_one_letter_code
_entity_poly.pdbx_strand_id
1 'polypeptide(L)'
;MPISQHVVNSDRPRHEIAPSQNVARTMSSREIADLTGSTHDNVLKTVRSLIEKGVVSRNDTPYIPYTHPQNGQVYFEFLLSYRDTMVVVSGYSVELRAKIIDRWQDLEQGQGRVIATL
;
A
#
# COMPACT_ATOMS: atom_id res chain seq x y z
N MET A 1 -64.33 26.55 3.01
CA MET A 1 -63.52 25.53 2.31
C MET A 1 -62.04 25.96 2.38
N PRO A 2 -61.21 25.39 3.28
CA PRO A 2 -59.76 25.51 3.17
C PRO A 2 -59.15 24.22 2.60
N ILE A 3 -58.20 24.39 1.70
CA ILE A 3 -57.30 23.37 1.15
C ILE A 3 -56.28 23.03 2.25
N SER A 4 -56.10 21.76 2.61
CA SER A 4 -55.05 21.33 3.54
C SER A 4 -54.31 20.09 3.03
N GLN A 5 -53.23 20.39 2.33
CA GLN A 5 -51.93 19.71 2.16
C GLN A 5 -51.83 18.21 2.54
N HIS A 6 -51.61 17.38 1.52
CA HIS A 6 -50.98 16.07 1.65
C HIS A 6 -49.54 16.25 2.12
N VAL A 7 -49.22 15.79 3.34
CA VAL A 7 -47.83 15.67 3.82
C VAL A 7 -47.23 14.41 3.18
N VAL A 8 -46.40 14.60 2.16
CA VAL A 8 -45.56 13.53 1.61
C VAL A 8 -44.35 13.42 2.53
N ASN A 9 -44.37 12.47 3.46
CA ASN A 9 -43.22 12.20 4.32
C ASN A 9 -42.15 11.47 3.50
N SER A 10 -41.20 12.22 2.94
CA SER A 10 -40.08 11.69 2.16
C SER A 10 -38.92 11.29 3.08
N ASP A 11 -39.13 10.26 3.90
CA ASP A 11 -38.04 9.57 4.60
C ASP A 11 -37.28 8.69 3.59
N ARG A 12 -36.40 9.33 2.81
CA ARG A 12 -35.36 8.61 2.06
C ARG A 12 -34.16 8.43 3.00
N PRO A 13 -33.62 7.20 3.16
CA PRO A 13 -32.43 7.02 3.97
C PRO A 13 -31.29 7.84 3.36
N ARG A 14 -30.75 8.79 4.15
CA ARG A 14 -29.49 9.46 3.82
C ARG A 14 -28.44 8.36 3.64
N HIS A 15 -27.84 8.31 2.46
CA HIS A 15 -26.65 7.49 2.24
C HIS A 15 -25.55 8.10 3.11
N GLU A 16 -25.41 7.57 4.33
CA GLU A 16 -24.37 7.96 5.26
C GLU A 16 -23.06 7.46 4.66
N ILE A 17 -22.31 8.36 4.01
CA ILE A 17 -20.97 8.05 3.54
C ILE A 17 -20.14 7.87 4.81
N ALA A 18 -20.01 6.62 5.25
CA ALA A 18 -19.10 6.26 6.32
C ALA A 18 -17.72 6.85 5.97
N PRO A 19 -17.00 7.46 6.92
CA PRO A 19 -15.67 7.99 6.64
C PRO A 19 -14.82 6.83 6.15
N SER A 20 -14.51 6.82 4.85
CA SER A 20 -13.53 5.91 4.28
C SER A 20 -12.21 6.29 4.92
N GLN A 21 -11.79 5.54 5.95
CA GLN A 21 -10.42 5.62 6.45
C GLN A 21 -9.52 5.40 5.24
N ASN A 22 -8.82 6.45 4.80
CA ASN A 22 -7.94 6.41 3.64
C ASN A 22 -6.68 5.64 4.04
N VAL A 23 -6.84 4.32 4.09
CA VAL A 23 -5.84 3.36 4.52
C VAL A 23 -4.84 3.20 3.38
N ALA A 24 -3.67 3.83 3.53
CA ALA A 24 -2.57 3.64 2.59
C ALA A 24 -2.02 2.22 2.75
N ARG A 25 -2.28 1.37 1.75
CA ARG A 25 -1.70 0.02 1.65
C ARG A 25 -0.29 0.14 1.12
N THR A 26 0.63 -0.58 1.74
CA THR A 26 2.04 -0.59 1.36
C THR A 26 2.59 -2.01 1.33
N MET A 27 3.59 -2.24 0.49
CA MET A 27 4.39 -3.46 0.49
C MET A 27 5.81 -3.15 0.98
N SER A 28 6.36 -3.97 1.87
CA SER A 28 7.72 -3.70 2.39
C SER A 28 8.81 -4.21 1.45
N SER A 29 9.99 -3.60 1.48
CA SER A 29 11.13 -4.10 0.69
C SER A 29 11.59 -5.50 1.11
N ARG A 30 11.29 -5.95 2.35
CA ARG A 30 11.52 -7.33 2.78
C ARG A 30 10.53 -8.28 2.13
N GLU A 31 9.25 -7.91 2.14
CA GLU A 31 8.20 -8.68 1.49
C GLU A 31 8.48 -8.85 -0.03
N ILE A 32 8.95 -7.80 -0.70
CA ILE A 32 9.39 -7.89 -2.10
C ILE A 32 10.55 -8.88 -2.26
N ALA A 33 11.53 -8.86 -1.34
CA ALA A 33 12.67 -9.76 -1.38
C ALA A 33 12.22 -11.23 -1.24
N ASP A 34 11.33 -11.49 -0.28
CA ASP A 34 10.79 -12.82 -0.01
C ASP A 34 9.97 -13.36 -1.19
N LEU A 35 9.09 -12.54 -1.77
CA LEU A 35 8.25 -12.92 -2.93
C LEU A 35 9.07 -13.20 -4.18
N THR A 36 10.18 -12.47 -4.36
CA THR A 36 11.02 -12.58 -5.55
C THR A 36 12.20 -13.53 -5.39
N GLY A 37 12.48 -14.01 -4.17
CA GLY A 37 13.69 -14.77 -3.87
C GLY A 37 14.98 -13.94 -4.01
N SER A 38 14.87 -12.61 -4.07
CA SER A 38 16.01 -11.70 -4.09
C SER A 38 16.56 -11.49 -2.68
N THR A 39 17.82 -11.05 -2.56
CA THR A 39 18.32 -10.58 -1.27
C THR A 39 17.70 -9.23 -0.93
N HIS A 40 17.42 -9.01 0.35
CA HIS A 40 16.88 -7.73 0.82
C HIS A 40 17.79 -6.54 0.47
N ASP A 41 19.11 -6.73 0.53
CA ASP A 41 20.09 -5.72 0.14
C ASP A 41 19.97 -5.30 -1.34
N ASN A 42 19.74 -6.26 -2.25
CA ASN A 42 19.53 -5.96 -3.67
C ASN A 42 18.25 -5.14 -3.90
N VAL A 43 17.18 -5.45 -3.16
CA VAL A 43 15.95 -4.65 -3.22
C VAL A 43 16.21 -3.24 -2.69
N LEU A 44 16.89 -3.09 -1.55
CA LEU A 44 17.24 -1.78 -0.99
C LEU A 44 18.08 -0.94 -1.96
N LYS A 45 19.07 -1.54 -2.62
CA LYS A 45 19.89 -0.87 -3.65
C LYS A 45 19.04 -0.38 -4.82
N THR A 46 18.12 -1.21 -5.29
CA THR A 46 17.19 -0.87 -6.38
C THR A 46 16.32 0.32 -6.00
N VAL A 47 15.69 0.28 -4.81
CA VAL A 47 14.84 1.37 -4.32
C VAL A 47 15.62 2.67 -4.16
N ARG A 48 16.81 2.62 -3.55
CA ARG A 48 17.69 3.81 -3.40
C ARG A 48 18.06 4.40 -4.76
N SER A 49 18.45 3.58 -5.73
CA SER A 49 18.80 4.04 -7.08
C SER A 49 17.62 4.72 -7.78
N LEU A 50 16.39 4.19 -7.62
CA LEU A 50 15.19 4.79 -8.21
C LEU A 50 14.79 6.10 -7.52
N ILE A 51 15.03 6.21 -6.21
CA ILE A 51 14.88 7.46 -5.48
C ILE A 51 15.90 8.51 -5.96
N GLU A 52 17.16 8.12 -6.12
CA GLU A 52 18.23 9.00 -6.63
C GLU A 52 17.93 9.51 -8.04
N LYS A 53 17.31 8.68 -8.88
CA LYS A 53 16.85 9.07 -10.22
C LYS A 53 15.57 9.93 -10.20
N GLY A 54 14.98 10.18 -9.04
CA GLY A 54 13.72 10.92 -8.90
C GLY A 54 12.50 10.18 -9.45
N VAL A 55 12.61 8.88 -9.76
CA VAL A 55 11.51 8.09 -10.30
C VAL A 55 10.59 7.66 -9.17
N VAL A 56 11.13 7.29 -8.01
CA VAL A 56 10.40 6.97 -6.78
C VAL A 56 10.49 8.14 -5.81
N SER A 57 9.37 8.54 -5.21
CA SER A 57 9.32 9.65 -4.25
C SER A 57 9.94 9.21 -2.92
N ARG A 58 11.01 9.90 -2.49
CA ARG A 58 11.61 9.69 -1.16
C ARG A 58 10.61 10.01 -0.04
N ASN A 59 9.76 11.01 -0.24
CA ASN A 59 8.82 11.46 0.79
C ASN A 59 7.68 10.47 0.99
N ASP A 60 7.25 9.80 -0.08
CA ASP A 60 6.14 8.84 -0.04
C ASP A 60 6.61 7.38 0.15
N THR A 61 7.92 7.18 0.27
CA THR A 61 8.55 5.86 0.49
C THR A 61 9.32 5.87 1.81
N PRO A 62 8.64 5.74 2.97
CA PRO A 62 9.29 5.87 4.26
C PRO A 62 10.27 4.72 4.51
N TYR A 63 11.41 5.05 5.11
CA TYR A 63 12.46 4.11 5.53
C TYR A 63 12.38 3.90 7.05
N ILE A 64 11.78 2.81 7.47
CA ILE A 64 11.36 2.59 8.86
C ILE A 64 12.12 1.43 9.52
N PRO A 65 12.26 1.45 10.86
CA PRO A 65 12.80 0.31 11.59
C PRO A 65 11.81 -0.88 11.54
N TYR A 66 12.38 -2.08 11.41
CA TYR A 66 11.75 -3.37 11.48
C TYR A 66 12.52 -4.22 12.50
N THR A 67 11.86 -4.62 13.58
CA THR A 67 12.44 -5.52 14.57
C THR A 67 12.20 -6.96 14.14
N HIS A 68 13.27 -7.71 13.90
CA HIS A 68 13.14 -9.09 13.47
C HIS A 68 12.72 -9.98 14.65
N PRO A 69 11.63 -10.76 14.50
CA PRO A 69 10.99 -11.43 15.62
C PRO A 69 11.84 -12.52 16.27
N GLN A 70 12.78 -13.12 15.53
CA GLN A 70 13.59 -14.23 16.05
C GLN A 70 14.79 -13.80 16.89
N ASN A 71 15.41 -12.66 16.60
CA ASN A 71 16.67 -12.24 17.22
C ASN A 71 16.57 -10.87 17.92
N GLY A 72 15.43 -10.19 17.82
CA GLY A 72 15.20 -8.86 18.39
C GLY A 72 16.05 -7.76 17.75
N GLN A 73 16.80 -8.04 16.68
CA GLN A 73 17.63 -7.06 16.02
C GLN A 73 16.77 -6.12 15.18
N VAL A 74 17.11 -4.83 15.22
CA VAL A 74 16.48 -3.81 14.39
C VAL A 74 17.21 -3.75 13.05
N TYR A 75 16.44 -3.94 11.99
CA TYR A 75 16.85 -3.64 10.63
C TYR A 75 15.97 -2.52 10.08
N PHE A 76 16.29 -2.00 8.90
CA PHE A 76 15.44 -1.01 8.24
C PHE A 76 14.83 -1.59 6.98
N GLU A 77 13.68 -1.07 6.58
CA GLU A 77 13.01 -1.41 5.32
C GLU A 77 12.30 -0.18 4.73
N PHE A 78 12.04 -0.23 3.42
CA PHE A 78 11.18 0.75 2.77
C PHE A 78 9.75 0.22 2.75
N LEU A 79 8.77 1.10 2.94
CA LEU A 79 7.37 0.81 2.60
C LEU A 79 7.05 1.48 1.28
N LEU A 80 6.56 0.70 0.32
CA LEU A 80 6.29 1.16 -1.04
C LEU A 80 4.79 1.20 -1.31
N SER A 81 4.34 2.28 -1.95
CA SER A 81 3.02 2.38 -2.57
C SER A 81 2.90 1.38 -3.74
N TYR A 82 1.67 1.10 -4.19
CA TYR A 82 1.44 0.27 -5.38
C TYR A 82 2.28 0.76 -6.57
N ARG A 83 2.21 2.06 -6.85
CA ARG A 83 2.91 2.68 -7.96
C ARG A 83 4.41 2.49 -7.84
N ASP A 84 4.99 2.75 -6.67
CA ASP A 84 6.44 2.64 -6.48
C ASP A 84 6.91 1.18 -6.50
N THR A 85 6.12 0.25 -5.97
CA THR A 85 6.38 -1.19 -6.13
C THR A 85 6.40 -1.57 -7.61
N MET A 86 5.41 -1.14 -8.40
CA MET A 86 5.37 -1.44 -9.84
C MET A 86 6.59 -0.87 -10.59
N VAL A 87 7.03 0.33 -10.23
CA VAL A 87 8.26 0.92 -10.78
C VAL A 87 9.48 0.08 -10.42
N VAL A 88 9.62 -0.33 -9.16
CA VAL A 88 10.75 -1.15 -8.69
C VAL A 88 10.83 -2.48 -9.44
N VAL A 89 9.70 -3.15 -9.63
CA VAL A 89 9.66 -4.48 -10.24
C VAL A 89 9.63 -4.44 -11.77
N SER A 90 9.48 -3.28 -12.39
CA SER A 90 9.48 -3.12 -13.85
C SER A 90 10.70 -3.78 -14.52
N GLY A 91 11.85 -3.79 -13.85
CA GLY A 91 13.08 -4.44 -14.33
C GLY A 91 13.24 -5.93 -14.00
N TYR A 92 12.29 -6.55 -13.31
CA TYR A 92 12.37 -7.97 -12.91
C TYR A 92 11.91 -8.91 -14.05
N SER A 93 11.96 -10.23 -13.83
CA SER A 93 11.37 -11.17 -14.80
C SER A 93 9.84 -11.07 -14.80
N VAL A 94 9.19 -11.57 -15.86
CA VAL A 94 7.72 -11.53 -15.99
C VAL A 94 7.06 -12.32 -14.86
N GLU A 95 7.62 -13.47 -14.51
CA GLU A 95 7.14 -14.37 -13.45
C GLU A 95 7.23 -13.70 -12.07
N LEU A 96 8.33 -12.98 -11.80
CA LEU A 96 8.50 -12.25 -10.55
C LEU A 96 7.53 -11.08 -10.44
N ARG A 97 7.31 -10.35 -11.54
CA ARG A 97 6.30 -9.29 -11.58
C ARG A 97 4.89 -9.83 -11.33
N ALA A 98 4.53 -10.98 -11.91
CA ALA A 98 3.22 -11.59 -11.69
C ALA A 98 2.97 -11.86 -10.19
N LYS A 99 3.92 -12.48 -9.48
CA LYS A 99 3.81 -12.72 -8.02
C LYS A 99 3.57 -11.44 -7.23
N ILE A 100 4.24 -10.34 -7.59
CA ILE A 100 4.10 -9.06 -6.91
C ILE A 100 2.74 -8.43 -7.21
N ILE A 101 2.25 -8.55 -8.44
CA ILE A 101 0.92 -8.08 -8.84
C ILE A 101 -0.16 -8.85 -8.08
N ASP A 102 -0.07 -10.18 -8.05
CA ASP A 102 -1.03 -11.04 -7.33
C ASP A 102 -1.08 -10.66 -5.85
N ARG A 103 0.09 -10.44 -5.23
CA ARG A 103 0.15 -9.99 -3.84
C ARG A 103 -0.54 -8.64 -3.63
N TRP A 104 -0.40 -7.70 -4.56
CA TRP A 104 -1.09 -6.40 -4.46
C TRP A 104 -2.61 -6.55 -4.55
N GLN A 105 -3.11 -7.48 -5.37
CA GLN A 105 -4.54 -7.80 -5.40
C GLN A 105 -5.02 -8.34 -4.05
N ASP A 106 -4.22 -9.17 -3.35
CA ASP A 106 -4.54 -9.65 -2.00
C ASP A 106 -4.56 -8.51 -0.96
N LEU A 107 -3.58 -7.59 -1.04
CA LEU A 107 -3.57 -6.37 -0.22
C LEU A 107 -4.86 -5.57 -0.45
N GLU A 108 -5.30 -5.46 -1.71
CA GLU A 108 -6.50 -4.73 -2.07
C GLU A 108 -7.80 -5.33 -1.54
N GLN A 109 -7.82 -6.64 -1.34
CA GLN A 109 -8.93 -7.38 -0.73
C GLN A 109 -8.96 -7.31 0.81
N GLY A 110 -8.09 -6.49 1.42
CA GLY A 110 -8.08 -6.24 2.86
C GLY A 110 -7.14 -7.14 3.67
N GLN A 111 -6.28 -7.92 3.02
CA GLN A 111 -5.31 -8.80 3.68
C GLN A 111 -3.92 -8.17 3.84
N GLY A 112 -3.89 -6.84 3.98
CA GLY A 112 -2.67 -6.06 3.83
C GLY A 112 -2.20 -5.29 5.04
N ARG A 113 -0.89 -5.04 5.08
CA ARG A 113 -0.27 -4.11 6.02
C ARG A 113 -0.80 -2.70 5.70
N VAL A 114 -1.51 -2.15 6.67
CA VAL A 114 -2.07 -0.81 6.64
C VAL A 114 -1.18 0.09 7.49
N ILE A 115 -0.71 1.20 6.92
CA ILE A 115 -0.18 2.29 7.72
C ILE A 115 -1.31 3.31 7.92
N ALA A 116 -1.60 3.65 9.17
CA ALA A 116 -2.49 4.76 9.49
C ALA A 116 -1.75 6.06 9.15
N THR A 117 -2.07 6.67 8.02
CA THR A 117 -1.60 8.01 7.69
C THR A 117 -2.51 9.00 8.45
N LEU A 118 -1.91 9.81 9.32
CA LEU A 118 -2.58 10.85 10.13
C LEU A 118 -2.99 12.06 9.27
#